data_AF-A0A2D6SNX6-F1
#
_entry.id   AF-A0A2D6SNX6-F1
#
_cell.length_a   1.000
_cell.length_b   1.000
_cell.length_c   1.000
_cell.angle_alpha   90.00
_cell.angle_beta   90.00
_cell.angle_gamma   90.00
#
_symmetry.space_group_name_H-M   'P 1'
#
loop_
_entity.id
_entity.type
_entity.pdbx_description
1 polymer ?
#
loop_
_entity_poly.entity_id
_entity_poly.type
_entity_poly.pdbx_seq_one_letter_code
_entity_poly.pdbx_strand_id
1 'polypeptide(L)'
;MKQYLYIIFIIILILVIGCGKEEVESEEITGEVVAEETQDETVEAEIEPEEEILTVKLCHDTDNGTIKWVNGTVLGFTNKSERFELKDFCVDKNHVSEYYCEDEEPKNEYFLCKSGCVDGHCT
;
A
#
# COMPACT_ATOMS: atom_id res chain seq x y z
N MET A 1 25.69 -30.10 25.37
CA MET A 1 26.55 -28.90 25.13
C MET A 1 27.15 -28.86 23.72
N LYS A 2 27.84 -29.90 23.24
CA LYS A 2 28.42 -29.91 21.87
C LYS A 2 27.41 -29.72 20.73
N GLN A 3 26.19 -30.27 20.85
CA GLN A 3 25.15 -30.14 19.82
C GLN A 3 24.59 -28.71 19.70
N TYR A 4 24.45 -27.99 20.82
CA TYR A 4 24.06 -26.58 20.80
C TYR A 4 25.17 -25.69 20.21
N LEU A 5 26.43 -26.05 20.40
CA LEU A 5 27.57 -25.36 19.79
C LEU A 5 27.53 -25.44 18.26
N TYR A 6 27.16 -26.60 17.70
CA TYR A 6 26.97 -26.78 16.25
C TYR A 6 25.80 -25.95 15.70
N ILE A 7 24.68 -25.90 16.41
CA ILE A 7 23.51 -25.10 16.00
C ILE A 7 23.84 -23.61 16.02
N ILE A 8 24.53 -23.14 17.06
CA ILE A 8 24.99 -21.74 17.16
C ILE A 8 25.97 -21.42 16.01
N PHE A 9 26.88 -22.33 15.68
CA PHE A 9 27.82 -22.14 14.57
C PHE A 9 27.10 -22.05 13.21
N ILE A 10 26.08 -22.86 12.97
CA ILE A 10 25.26 -22.81 11.75
C ILE A 10 24.47 -21.50 11.65
N ILE A 11 23.86 -21.04 12.75
CA ILE A 11 23.13 -19.75 12.79
C ILE A 11 24.07 -18.58 12.49
N ILE A 12 25.27 -18.58 13.08
CA ILE A 12 26.29 -17.56 12.78
C ILE A 12 26.63 -17.57 11.29
N LEU A 13 26.83 -18.76 10.70
CA LEU A 13 27.15 -18.93 9.28
C LEU A 13 26.06 -18.36 8.36
N ILE A 14 24.78 -18.58 8.70
CA ILE A 14 23.64 -18.02 7.96
C ILE A 14 23.60 -16.50 8.07
N LEU A 15 23.89 -15.94 9.25
CA LEU A 15 23.95 -14.49 9.46
C LEU A 15 25.11 -13.82 8.70
N VAL A 16 26.25 -14.51 8.49
CA VAL A 16 27.36 -13.95 7.70
C VAL A 16 27.10 -14.01 6.19
N ILE A 17 26.33 -15.00 5.71
CA ILE A 17 26.04 -15.17 4.27
C ILE A 17 24.83 -14.32 3.83
N GLY A 18 23.95 -13.94 4.75
CA GLY A 18 22.61 -13.39 4.46
C GLY A 18 22.48 -11.96 3.93
N CYS A 19 23.55 -11.27 3.51
CA CYS A 19 23.44 -9.95 2.88
C CYS A 19 23.92 -9.99 1.42
N GLY A 20 23.20 -10.72 0.56
CA GLY A 20 23.24 -10.47 -0.87
C GLY A 20 22.46 -9.19 -1.15
N LYS A 21 23.17 -8.14 -1.59
CA LYS A 21 22.53 -6.90 -2.08
C LYS A 21 21.81 -7.23 -3.37
N GLU A 22 20.51 -6.97 -3.42
CA GLU A 22 19.75 -6.93 -4.66
C GLU A 22 20.09 -5.59 -5.33
N GLU A 23 20.84 -5.64 -6.42
CA GLU A 23 21.12 -4.47 -7.25
C GLU A 23 19.86 -4.23 -8.10
N VAL A 24 19.08 -3.22 -7.73
CA VAL A 24 18.00 -2.71 -8.57
C VAL A 24 18.65 -1.87 -9.67
N GLU A 25 18.71 -2.44 -10.86
CA GLU A 25 19.15 -1.74 -12.07
C GLU A 25 18.08 -0.70 -12.44
N SER A 26 18.31 0.56 -12.07
CA SER A 26 17.50 1.67 -12.53
C SER A 26 17.96 2.05 -13.94
N GLU A 27 17.16 1.70 -14.95
CA GLU A 27 17.37 2.22 -16.31
C GLU A 27 17.17 3.74 -16.31
N GLU A 28 18.23 4.45 -16.68
CA GLU A 28 18.25 5.90 -16.86
C GLU A 28 17.71 6.20 -18.27
N ILE A 29 16.48 6.71 -18.37
CA ILE A 29 15.90 7.13 -19.64
C ILE A 29 16.48 8.51 -19.98
N THR A 30 17.52 8.55 -20.81
CA THR A 30 18.06 9.79 -21.38
C THR A 30 17.27 10.20 -22.61
N GLY A 31 16.35 11.16 -22.46
CA GLY A 31 15.71 11.84 -23.58
C GLY A 31 16.64 12.90 -24.18
N GLU A 32 17.05 12.70 -25.43
CA GLU A 32 17.76 13.68 -26.24
C GLU A 32 16.78 14.74 -26.76
N VAL A 33 16.95 15.99 -26.33
CA VAL A 33 16.15 17.11 -26.86
C VAL A 33 16.81 17.59 -28.15
N VAL A 34 16.27 17.17 -29.29
CA VAL A 34 16.59 17.76 -30.59
C VAL A 34 15.85 19.09 -30.68
N ALA A 35 16.61 20.19 -30.61
CA ALA A 35 16.10 21.52 -30.92
C ALA A 35 16.02 21.68 -32.44
N GLU A 36 14.81 21.60 -32.99
CA GLU A 36 14.53 22.03 -34.35
C GLU A 36 13.74 23.34 -34.31
N GLU A 37 14.35 24.41 -34.82
CA GLU A 37 13.71 25.70 -35.02
C GLU A 37 12.75 25.58 -36.20
N THR A 38 11.44 25.59 -35.94
CA THR A 38 10.43 25.71 -37.00
C THR A 38 9.68 27.02 -36.90
N GLN A 39 9.60 27.67 -38.06
CA GLN A 39 9.06 29.01 -38.29
C GLN A 39 7.58 29.13 -37.95
N ASP A 40 7.27 30.32 -37.45
CA ASP A 40 5.94 30.84 -37.11
C ASP A 40 5.02 30.84 -38.33
N GLU A 41 4.17 29.82 -38.43
CA GLU A 41 3.00 29.81 -39.30
C GLU A 41 1.80 29.45 -38.44
N THR A 42 0.81 30.36 -38.37
CA THR A 42 -0.38 30.23 -37.55
C THR A 42 -1.25 29.07 -38.05
N VAL A 43 -1.08 27.91 -37.43
CA VAL A 43 -1.95 26.73 -37.60
C VAL A 43 -3.07 26.82 -36.58
N GLU A 44 -4.32 26.86 -37.06
CA GLU A 44 -5.50 26.69 -36.21
C GLU A 44 -5.41 25.30 -35.56
N ALA A 45 -5.32 25.28 -34.23
CA ALA A 45 -5.20 24.05 -33.47
C ALA A 45 -6.50 23.24 -33.58
N GLU A 46 -6.46 22.15 -34.36
CA GLU A 46 -7.41 21.06 -34.21
C GLU A 46 -7.18 20.42 -32.84
N ILE A 47 -8.18 20.49 -31.98
CA ILE A 47 -8.16 19.90 -30.63
C ILE A 47 -8.21 18.39 -30.82
N GLU A 48 -7.07 17.71 -30.65
CA GLU A 48 -7.06 16.25 -30.54
C GLU A 48 -7.89 15.81 -29.32
N PRO A 49 -8.70 14.74 -29.43
CA PRO A 49 -9.55 14.29 -28.33
C PRO A 49 -8.66 13.86 -27.16
N GLU A 50 -8.93 14.41 -25.97
CA GLU A 50 -8.27 14.01 -24.73
C GLU A 50 -8.39 12.49 -24.55
N GLU A 51 -7.26 11.78 -24.57
CA GLU A 51 -7.25 10.35 -24.24
C GLU A 51 -7.70 10.17 -22.79
N GLU A 52 -8.80 9.42 -22.61
CA GLU A 52 -9.33 9.09 -21.31
C GLU A 52 -8.38 8.11 -20.60
N ILE A 53 -7.60 8.61 -19.64
CA ILE A 53 -6.67 7.79 -18.86
C ILE A 53 -7.50 6.87 -17.96
N LEU A 54 -7.50 5.56 -18.28
CA LEU A 54 -8.13 4.55 -17.42
C LEU A 54 -7.33 4.39 -16.13
N THR A 55 -7.97 4.67 -15.01
CA THR A 55 -7.41 4.48 -13.66
C THR A 55 -7.96 3.20 -13.04
N VAL A 56 -7.11 2.48 -12.31
CA VAL A 56 -7.50 1.26 -11.60
C VAL A 56 -7.80 1.61 -10.15
N LYS A 57 -9.01 1.26 -9.72
CA LYS A 57 -9.43 1.32 -8.32
C LYS A 57 -8.99 0.04 -7.61
N LEU A 58 -8.48 0.17 -6.39
CA LEU A 58 -8.00 -0.98 -5.60
C LEU A 58 -8.30 -0.76 -4.12
N CYS A 59 -8.70 -1.82 -3.44
CA CYS A 59 -8.83 -1.87 -1.98
C CYS A 59 -8.32 -3.21 -1.48
N HIS A 60 -7.41 -3.18 -0.51
CA HIS A 60 -6.86 -4.34 0.16
C HIS A 60 -7.05 -4.18 1.67
N ASP A 61 -7.68 -5.19 2.27
CA ASP A 61 -7.95 -5.30 3.69
C ASP A 61 -7.04 -6.37 4.29
N THR A 62 -6.27 -6.00 5.32
CA THR A 62 -5.28 -6.88 5.95
C THR A 62 -5.86 -8.00 6.81
N ASP A 63 -7.11 -7.88 7.28
CA ASP A 63 -7.78 -8.94 8.05
C ASP A 63 -8.93 -9.62 7.28
N ASN A 64 -9.25 -9.13 6.09
CA ASN A 64 -10.12 -9.77 5.11
C ASN A 64 -11.57 -9.87 5.61
N GLY A 65 -12.12 -8.75 6.07
CA GLY A 65 -13.53 -8.60 6.38
C GLY A 65 -13.77 -7.62 7.52
N THR A 66 -14.81 -7.88 8.30
CA THR A 66 -15.14 -7.09 9.48
C THR A 66 -14.67 -7.83 10.75
N ILE A 67 -13.36 -7.98 10.94
CA ILE A 67 -12.74 -8.74 12.04
C ILE A 67 -12.27 -7.84 13.18
N LYS A 68 -13.23 -7.33 13.95
CA LYS A 68 -13.03 -6.43 15.10
C LYS A 68 -12.08 -6.87 16.23
N TRP A 69 -11.49 -8.06 16.16
CA TRP A 69 -10.54 -8.61 17.13
C TRP A 69 -9.09 -8.54 16.64
N VAL A 70 -8.88 -8.12 15.40
CA VAL A 70 -7.59 -7.92 14.76
C VAL A 70 -7.41 -6.41 14.57
N ASN A 71 -6.19 -5.90 14.71
CA ASN A 71 -5.89 -4.53 14.31
C ASN A 71 -5.67 -4.54 12.78
N GLY A 72 -6.72 -4.19 12.05
CA GLY A 72 -6.76 -4.16 10.60
C GLY A 72 -6.34 -2.82 10.00
N THR A 73 -6.04 -2.88 8.71
CA THR A 73 -5.73 -1.74 7.87
C THR A 73 -6.27 -1.99 6.46
N VAL A 74 -6.96 -1.00 5.92
CA VAL A 74 -7.44 -0.94 4.55
C VAL A 74 -6.56 0.02 3.76
N LEU A 75 -5.94 -0.44 2.68
CA LEU A 75 -5.03 0.33 1.83
C LEU A 75 -5.35 0.14 0.35
N GLY A 76 -5.13 1.17 -0.47
CA GLY A 76 -5.52 1.10 -1.87
C GLY A 76 -5.39 2.40 -2.66
N PHE A 77 -6.08 2.45 -3.80
CA PHE A 77 -6.10 3.58 -4.74
C PHE A 77 -7.53 3.92 -5.17
N THR A 78 -7.84 5.21 -5.26
CA THR A 78 -9.11 5.69 -5.82
C THR A 78 -9.09 5.63 -7.35
N ASN A 79 -10.26 5.88 -7.96
CA ASN A 79 -10.38 6.10 -9.41
C ASN A 79 -9.65 7.35 -9.93
N LYS A 80 -8.95 8.10 -9.08
CA LYS A 80 -8.08 9.22 -9.49
C LYS A 80 -6.60 8.92 -9.24
N SER A 81 -6.27 7.65 -9.02
CA SER A 81 -4.93 7.20 -8.63
C SER A 81 -4.43 7.81 -7.31
N GLU A 82 -5.36 8.26 -6.45
CA GLU A 82 -5.00 8.77 -5.12
C GLU A 82 -4.86 7.59 -4.16
N ARG A 83 -3.71 7.50 -3.49
CA ARG A 83 -3.47 6.46 -2.48
C ARG A 83 -4.22 6.76 -1.19
N PHE A 84 -4.77 5.74 -0.56
CA PHE A 84 -5.33 5.81 0.79
C PHE A 84 -4.80 4.71 1.72
N GLU A 85 -4.89 4.96 3.03
CA GLU A 85 -4.62 4.01 4.12
C GLU A 85 -5.54 4.38 5.29
N LEU A 86 -6.33 3.42 5.76
CA LEU A 86 -7.33 3.56 6.82
C LEU A 86 -7.11 2.44 7.83
N LYS A 87 -6.98 2.78 9.10
CA LYS A 87 -6.70 1.81 10.18
C LYS A 87 -7.88 1.69 11.10
N ASP A 88 -8.09 0.51 11.63
CA ASP A 88 -9.07 0.34 12.70
C ASP A 88 -8.65 1.17 13.90
N PHE A 89 -9.64 1.73 14.58
CA PHE A 89 -9.37 2.59 15.72
C PHE A 89 -10.47 2.50 16.77
N CYS A 90 -10.04 2.66 18.02
CA CYS A 90 -10.96 2.80 19.14
C CYS A 90 -11.59 4.19 19.11
N VAL A 91 -12.89 4.24 18.83
CA VAL A 91 -13.70 5.46 18.87
C VAL A 91 -13.85 5.94 20.31
N ASP A 92 -14.04 4.98 21.21
CA ASP A 92 -14.00 5.18 22.65
C ASP A 92 -13.53 3.88 23.34
N LYS A 93 -13.63 3.82 24.67
CA LYS A 93 -13.17 2.67 25.46
C LYS A 93 -13.89 1.36 25.13
N ASN A 94 -15.08 1.40 24.57
CA ASN A 94 -15.94 0.24 24.31
C ASN A 94 -16.38 0.15 22.85
N HIS A 95 -15.91 1.00 21.95
CA HIS A 95 -16.29 0.95 20.53
C HIS A 95 -15.06 1.01 19.63
N VAL A 96 -15.04 0.12 18.64
CA VAL A 96 -14.08 0.13 17.54
C VAL A 96 -14.79 0.54 16.26
N SER A 97 -14.14 1.39 15.46
CA SER A 97 -14.47 1.60 14.06
C SER A 97 -13.59 0.68 13.24
N GLU A 98 -14.23 -0.30 12.61
CA GLU A 98 -13.62 -1.30 11.75
C GLU A 98 -13.67 -0.85 10.30
N TYR A 99 -12.54 -0.79 9.61
CA TYR A 99 -12.47 -0.57 8.18
C TYR A 99 -12.35 -1.89 7.42
N TYR A 100 -13.08 -2.00 6.31
CA TYR A 100 -13.05 -3.18 5.46
C TYR A 100 -13.23 -2.79 3.99
N CYS A 101 -12.90 -3.70 3.08
CA CYS A 101 -13.15 -3.51 1.64
C CYS A 101 -14.47 -4.16 1.21
N GLU A 102 -15.32 -3.42 0.50
CA GLU A 102 -16.53 -3.93 -0.15
C GLU A 102 -16.63 -3.32 -1.55
N ASP A 103 -16.75 -4.16 -2.58
CA ASP A 103 -16.80 -3.73 -3.99
C ASP A 103 -15.67 -2.74 -4.36
N GLU A 104 -14.45 -3.07 -3.92
CA GLU A 104 -13.22 -2.27 -4.06
C GLU A 104 -13.27 -0.89 -3.37
N GLU A 105 -14.35 -0.54 -2.66
CA GLU A 105 -14.43 0.68 -1.84
C GLU A 105 -14.06 0.38 -0.39
N PRO A 106 -13.35 1.31 0.29
CA PRO A 106 -13.25 1.26 1.74
C PRO A 106 -14.60 1.59 2.39
N LYS A 107 -15.00 0.79 3.36
CA LYS A 107 -16.18 0.98 4.22
C LYS A 107 -15.75 0.97 5.68
N ASN A 108 -16.65 1.39 6.57
CA ASN A 108 -16.46 1.16 7.99
C ASN A 108 -17.76 0.77 8.71
N GLU A 109 -17.61 0.04 9.82
CA GLU A 109 -18.69 -0.31 10.74
C GLU A 109 -18.26 -0.09 12.19
N TYR A 110 -19.23 0.23 13.05
CA TYR A 110 -19.00 0.45 14.47
C TYR A 110 -19.42 -0.79 15.28
N PHE A 111 -18.48 -1.35 16.04
CA PHE A 111 -18.76 -2.48 16.92
C PHE A 111 -18.60 -2.14 18.40
N LEU A 112 -19.51 -2.66 19.23
CA LEU A 112 -19.36 -2.65 20.69
C LEU A 112 -18.39 -3.76 21.13
N CYS A 113 -17.33 -3.37 21.83
CA CYS A 113 -16.36 -4.22 22.49
C CYS A 113 -16.74 -4.41 23.97
N LYS A 114 -17.12 -5.63 24.36
CA LYS A 114 -17.59 -5.92 25.73
C LYS A 114 -16.49 -5.81 26.80
N SER A 115 -15.26 -6.17 26.46
CA SER A 115 -14.10 -6.10 27.38
C SER A 115 -13.25 -4.84 27.17
N GLY A 116 -13.67 -3.98 26.25
CA GLY A 116 -12.99 -2.74 25.89
C GLY A 116 -12.32 -2.80 24.52
N CYS A 117 -11.89 -1.63 24.05
CA CYS A 117 -11.12 -1.44 22.83
C CYS A 117 -9.71 -0.97 23.19
N VAL A 118 -8.71 -1.63 22.64
CA VAL A 118 -7.29 -1.31 22.81
C VAL A 118 -6.61 -1.44 21.45
N ASP A 119 -5.76 -0.48 21.10
CA ASP A 119 -4.97 -0.50 19.85
C ASP A 119 -5.79 -0.90 18.61
N GLY A 120 -6.94 -0.26 18.42
CA GLY A 120 -7.78 -0.45 17.23
C GLY A 120 -8.54 -1.77 17.15
N HIS A 121 -8.64 -2.55 18.22
CA HIS A 121 -9.41 -3.80 18.22
C HIS A 121 -10.08 -4.08 19.57
N CYS A 122 -11.11 -4.93 19.56
CA CYS A 122 -11.79 -5.41 20.76
C CYS A 122 -10.95 -6.46 21.50
N THR A 123 -11.00 -6.43 22.84
CA THR A 123 -10.33 -7.39 23.74
C THR A 123 -11.28 -8.35 24.47
#